data_AF-A0A7V6XNU9-F1
#
_entry.id   AF-A0A7V6XNU9-F1
#
_cell.length_a   1.000
_cell.length_b   1.000
_cell.length_c   1.000
_cell.angle_alpha   90.00
_cell.angle_beta   90.00
_cell.angle_gamma   90.00
#
_symmetry.space_group_name_H-M   'P 1'
#
loop_
_entity.id
_entity.type
_entity.pdbx_description
1 polymer ?
#
loop_
_entity_poly.entity_id
_entity_poly.type
_entity_poly.pdbx_seq_one_letter_code
_entity_poly.pdbx_strand_id
1 'polypeptide(L)' 'MLEKLPKFKFPENNQGNIDLTNIPKHIAIIMDGNGRWAKTRGLPRVVGHREGMKV' A
#
# COMPACT_ATOMS: atom_id res chain seq x y z
N MET A 1 -21.10 14.06 5.53
CA MET A 1 -20.93 13.49 4.17
C MET A 1 -19.88 12.36 4.09
N LEU A 2 -19.15 12.04 5.17
CA LEU A 2 -18.12 10.98 5.18
C LEU A 2 -18.59 9.62 5.75
N GLU A 3 -19.85 9.50 6.17
CA GLU A 3 -20.36 8.29 6.84
C GLU A 3 -20.85 7.18 5.90
N LYS A 4 -20.79 7.39 4.56
CA LYS A 4 -21.35 6.45 3.57
C LYS A 4 -20.30 5.68 2.76
N LEU A 5 -19.03 5.70 3.14
CA LEU A 5 -18.05 4.82 2.49
C LEU A 5 -18.08 3.45 3.18
N PRO A 6 -18.30 2.34 2.45
CA PRO A 6 -18.20 1.02 3.03
C PRO A 6 -16.78 0.86 3.58
N LYS A 7 -16.67 0.70 4.90
CA LYS A 7 -15.39 0.38 5.54
C LYS A 7 -14.94 -0.94 4.93
N PHE A 8 -13.91 -0.91 4.10
CA PHE A 8 -13.27 -2.12 3.58
C PHE A 8 -12.74 -2.89 4.79
N LYS A 9 -13.46 -3.93 5.20
CA LYS A 9 -13.07 -4.80 6.29
C LYS A 9 -12.05 -5.77 5.71
N PHE A 10 -10.77 -5.54 5.98
CA PHE A 10 -9.76 -6.57 5.78
C PHE A 10 -10.11 -7.72 6.74
N PRO A 11 -10.23 -8.97 6.26
CA PRO A 11 -10.43 -10.10 7.16
C PRO A 11 -9.23 -10.17 8.12
N GLU A 12 -9.50 -10.10 9.42
CA GLU A 12 -8.46 -10.31 10.42
C GLU A 12 -7.97 -11.76 10.34
N ASN A 13 -6.66 -11.93 10.17
CA ASN A 13 -5.93 -13.19 10.27
C ASN A 13 -6.53 -14.37 9.48
N ASN A 14 -6.68 -14.22 8.17
CA ASN A 14 -6.47 -15.37 7.30
C ASN A 14 -4.98 -15.46 7.01
N GLN A 15 -4.29 -16.43 7.63
CA GLN A 15 -3.10 -17.01 7.01
C GLN A 15 -3.57 -17.65 5.71
N GLY A 16 -3.77 -16.83 4.68
CA GLY A 16 -4.22 -17.26 3.37
C GLY A 16 -3.22 -18.29 2.88
N ASN A 17 -3.67 -19.53 2.75
CA ASN A 17 -2.83 -20.61 2.26
C ASN A 17 -2.43 -20.25 0.83
N ILE A 18 -1.17 -19.86 0.62
CA ILE A 18 -0.68 -19.43 -0.68
C ILE A 18 -0.58 -20.69 -1.55
N ASP A 19 -1.38 -20.78 -2.60
CA ASP A 19 -1.27 -21.85 -3.58
C ASP A 19 0.00 -21.69 -4.40
N LEU A 20 1.02 -22.47 -4.02
CA LEU A 20 2.34 -22.46 -4.67
C LEU A 20 2.28 -22.96 -6.13
N THR A 21 1.20 -23.63 -6.54
CA THR A 21 1.03 -24.10 -7.92
C THR A 21 0.49 -23.02 -8.85
N ASN A 22 0.02 -21.89 -8.31
CA ASN A 22 -0.65 -20.83 -9.07
C ASN A 22 -0.09 -19.43 -8.76
N ILE A 23 1.25 -19.31 -8.72
CA ILE A 23 1.93 -18.02 -8.53
C ILE A 23 2.01 -17.25 -9.87
N PRO A 24 1.66 -15.95 -9.91
CA PRO A 24 1.85 -15.14 -11.11
C PRO A 24 3.31 -15.11 -11.55
N LYS A 25 3.57 -15.34 -12.84
CA LYS A 25 4.92 -15.30 -13.41
C LYS A 25 5.53 -13.90 -13.45
N HIS A 26 4.68 -12.87 -13.46
CA HIS A 26 5.10 -11.47 -13.55
C HIS A 26 4.12 -10.58 -12.79
N ILE A 27 4.66 -9.67 -11.99
CA ILE A 27 3.90 -8.67 -11.25
C ILE A 27 4.51 -7.30 -11.56
N ALA A 28 3.66 -6.36 -11.96
CA ALA A 28 4.02 -4.95 -12.09
C ALA A 28 3.27 -4.15 -11.03
N ILE A 29 3.97 -3.25 -10.34
CA ILE A 29 3.41 -2.41 -9.29
C ILE A 29 3.69 -0.96 -9.64
N ILE A 30 2.64 -0.14 -9.65
CA ILE A 30 2.77 1.32 -9.72
C ILE A 30 2.87 1.83 -8.29
N MET A 31 4.06 2.26 -7.89
CA MET A 31 4.29 2.82 -6.55
C MET A 31 3.80 4.28 -6.49
N ASP A 32 2.54 4.48 -6.11
CA ASP A 32 1.95 5.81 -5.84
C ASP A 32 1.77 6.05 -4.33
N GLY A 33 1.71 7.31 -3.91
CA GLY A 33 1.34 7.70 -2.54
C GLY A 33 2.47 8.33 -1.71
N ASN A 34 3.71 8.27 -2.16
CA ASN A 34 4.88 8.81 -1.42
C ASN A 34 4.72 10.30 -1.04
N GLY A 35 4.18 11.11 -1.94
CA GLY A 35 3.92 12.53 -1.65
C GLY A 35 2.83 12.75 -0.61
N ARG A 36 1.75 11.94 -0.62
CA ARG A 36 0.69 12.00 0.39
C ARG A 36 1.21 11.53 1.75
N TRP A 37 2.01 10.45 1.76
CA TRP A 37 2.67 9.92 2.95
C TRP A 37 3.57 10.96 3.64
N ALA A 38 4.32 11.76 2.87
CA ALA A 38 5.16 12.82 3.43
C ALA A 38 4.31 13.97 3.98
N LYS A 39 3.28 14.39 3.23
CA LYS A 39 2.38 15.48 3.63
C LYS A 39 1.66 15.19 4.95
N THR A 40 1.18 13.97 5.18
CA THR A 40 0.50 13.61 6.44
C THR A 40 1.40 13.66 7.66
N ARG A 41 2.72 13.70 7.46
CA ARG A 41 3.75 13.79 8.52
C ARG A 41 4.36 15.18 8.64
N GLY A 42 3.86 16.17 7.89
CA GLY A 42 4.45 17.51 7.84
C GLY A 42 5.83 17.55 7.17
N LEU A 43 6.17 16.53 6.36
CA LEU A 43 7.49 16.40 5.74
C LEU A 43 7.48 16.88 4.27
N PRO A 44 8.62 17.38 3.75
CA PRO A 44 8.78 17.65 2.32
C PRO A 44 8.59 16.39 1.46
N ARG A 45 8.05 16.54 0.24
CA ARG A 45 7.80 15.43 -0.71
C ARG A 45 9.03 14.57 -0.99
N VAL A 46 10.22 15.18 -1.07
CA VAL A 46 11.48 14.46 -1.31
C VAL A 46 11.76 13.40 -0.24
N VAL A 47 11.31 13.62 1.01
CA VAL A 47 11.44 12.60 2.06
C VAL A 47 10.61 11.38 1.72
N GLY A 48 9.36 11.56 1.29
CA GLY A 48 8.51 10.44 0.84
C GLY A 48 9.12 9.68 -0.35
N HIS A 49 9.77 10.36 -1.29
CA HIS A 49 10.49 9.68 -2.37
C HIS A 49 11.67 8.86 -1.85
N ARG A 50 12.45 9.41 -0.92
CA ARG A 50 13.55 8.68 -0.27
C ARG A 50 13.05 7.45 0.47
N GLU A 51 11.95 7.56 1.21
CA GLU A 51 11.33 6.42 1.89
C GLU A 51 10.88 5.34 0.90
N GLY A 52 10.24 5.74 -0.20
CA GLY A 52 9.82 4.81 -1.25
C GLY A 52 10.97 4.19 -2.04
N MET A 53 12.20 4.67 -1.87
CA MET A 53 13.42 4.13 -2.48
C MET A 53 14.31 3.35 -1.50
N LYS A 54 13.97 3.29 -0.21
CA LYS A 54 14.78 2.56 0.76
C LYS A 54 14.86 1.08 0.36
N VAL A 55 16.08 0.55 0.38
CA VAL A 55 16.42 -0.86 0.19
C VAL A 55 16.62 -1.56 1.51
#